data_AF-A0A844ZS85-F1
#
_entry.id   AF-A0A844ZS85-F1
#
_cell.length_a   1.000
_cell.length_b   1.000
_cell.length_c   1.000
_cell.angle_alpha   90.00
_cell.angle_beta   90.00
_cell.angle_gamma   90.00
#
_symmetry.space_group_name_H-M   'P 1'
#
loop_
_entity.id
_entity.type
_entity.pdbx_description
1 polymer ?
#
loop_
_entity_poly.entity_id
_entity_poly.type
_entity_poly.pdbx_seq_one_letter_code
_entity_poly.pdbx_strand_id
1 'polypeptide(L)' 'MRRSLVLTDETAGHPFLASLPPHIRSGEPAAAARPKLRLTRDDIRGFFAAYIGCFVAASIFIS' A
#
# COMPACT_ATOMS: atom_id res chain seq x y z
N MET A 1 -6.83 -36.58 -29.05
CA MET A 1 -5.56 -36.11 -28.45
C MET A 1 -5.86 -35.18 -27.29
N ARG A 2 -5.52 -35.54 -26.04
CA ARG A 2 -5.70 -34.67 -24.87
C ARG A 2 -4.39 -33.91 -24.66
N ARG A 3 -4.41 -32.58 -24.80
CA ARG A 3 -3.26 -31.71 -24.50
C ARG A 3 -3.41 -31.22 -23.07
N SER A 4 -2.52 -31.65 -22.18
CA SER A 4 -2.44 -31.12 -20.82
C SER A 4 -1.63 -29.82 -20.86
N LEU A 5 -2.26 -28.70 -20.50
CA LEU A 5 -1.57 -27.45 -20.24
C LEU A 5 -0.87 -27.59 -18.88
N VAL A 6 0.45 -27.82 -18.91
CA VAL A 6 1.27 -27.78 -17.70
C VAL A 6 1.42 -26.31 -17.34
N LEU A 7 0.61 -25.82 -16.39
CA LEU A 7 0.84 -24.52 -15.78
C LEU A 7 2.18 -24.58 -15.05
N THR A 8 3.23 -24.08 -15.69
CA THR A 8 4.46 -23.71 -15.00
C THR A 8 4.18 -22.44 -14.20
N ASP A 9 4.64 -22.43 -12.95
CA ASP A 9 4.52 -21.29 -12.06
C ASP A 9 5.30 -20.09 -12.63
N GLU A 10 4.60 -19.12 -13.21
CA GLU A 10 5.16 -17.93 -13.86
C GLU A 10 6.01 -17.08 -12.89
N THR A 11 5.79 -17.22 -11.58
CA THR A 11 6.58 -16.55 -10.55
C THR A 11 7.99 -17.17 -10.36
N ALA A 12 8.24 -18.34 -10.94
CA ALA A 12 9.54 -19.01 -10.95
C ALA A 12 10.48 -18.54 -12.07
N GLY A 13 10.13 -17.47 -12.80
CA GLY A 13 10.94 -16.93 -13.92
C GLY A 13 12.36 -16.48 -13.55
N HIS A 14 12.68 -16.35 -12.25
CA HIS A 14 14.05 -16.15 -11.79
C HIS A 14 14.80 -17.49 -11.66
N PRO A 15 16.02 -17.63 -12.24
CA PRO A 15 16.80 -18.88 -12.17
C PRO A 15 17.10 -19.33 -10.74
N PHE A 16 17.15 -18.38 -9.80
CA PHE A 16 17.28 -18.67 -8.37
C PHE A 16 16.00 -19.25 -7.77
N LEU A 17 14.83 -18.74 -8.13
CA LEU A 17 13.56 -19.30 -7.64
C LEU A 17 13.31 -20.69 -8.23
N ALA A 18 13.73 -20.92 -9.48
CA ALA A 18 13.65 -22.20 -10.17
C ALA A 18 14.38 -23.34 -9.43
N SER A 19 15.54 -23.07 -8.82
CA SER A 19 16.33 -24.07 -8.07
C SER A 19 15.84 -24.30 -6.63
N LEU A 20 14.93 -23.48 -6.13
CA LEU A 20 14.43 -23.60 -4.76
C LEU A 20 13.37 -24.71 -4.63
N PRO A 21 13.49 -25.60 -3.62
CA PRO A 21 12.48 -26.58 -3.24
C PRO A 21 11.09 -25.97 -2.96
N PRO A 22 9.99 -26.70 -3.25
CA PRO A 22 8.62 -26.20 -3.14
C PRO A 22 8.24 -25.66 -1.75
N HIS A 23 8.75 -26.29 -0.68
CA HIS A 23 8.43 -25.93 0.70
C HIS A 23 9.07 -24.62 1.19
N ILE A 24 10.06 -24.09 0.45
CA ILE A 24 10.71 -22.82 0.75
C ILE A 24 10.02 -21.67 0.00
N ARG A 25 9.43 -21.97 -1.17
CA ARG A 25 8.65 -20.99 -1.95
C ARG A 25 7.35 -20.59 -1.27
N SER A 26 6.76 -21.49 -0.47
CA SER A 26 5.61 -21.23 0.39
C SER A 26 5.97 -20.39 1.62
N GLY A 27 6.92 -19.45 1.49
CA GLY A 27 7.21 -18.45 2.51
C GLY A 27 5.96 -17.65 2.86
N GLU A 28 5.92 -17.15 4.10
CA GLU A 28 4.78 -16.46 4.70
C GLU A 28 4.06 -15.53 3.70
N PRO A 29 2.70 -15.54 3.67
CA PRO A 29 1.97 -14.58 2.86
C PRO A 29 2.44 -13.17 3.23
N ALA A 30 2.80 -12.38 2.22
CA ALA A 30 3.23 -11.00 2.41
C ALA A 30 2.23 -10.29 3.33
N ALA A 31 2.69 -9.88 4.51
CA ALA A 31 1.84 -9.27 5.52
C ALA A 31 1.08 -8.10 4.87
N ALA A 32 -0.25 -8.17 4.91
CA ALA A 32 -1.12 -7.16 4.29
C ALA A 32 -0.65 -5.77 4.72
N ALA A 33 -0.33 -4.92 3.74
CA ALA A 33 0.08 -3.54 3.98
C ALA A 33 -1.02 -2.86 4.80
N ARG A 34 -0.76 -2.63 6.10
CA ARG A 34 -1.75 -2.02 6.98
C ARG A 34 -2.10 -0.66 6.40
N PRO A 35 -3.37 -0.34 6.14
CA PRO A 35 -3.75 1.00 5.73
C PRO A 35 -3.50 1.93 6.92
N LYS A 36 -2.32 2.55 6.97
CA LYS A 36 -1.91 3.40 8.08
C LYS A 36 -2.38 4.83 7.86
N LEU A 37 -3.67 5.00 7.55
CA LEU A 37 -4.32 6.30 7.65
C LEU A 37 -5.10 6.32 8.96
N ARG A 38 -4.37 6.33 10.08
CA ARG A 38 -4.97 6.57 11.41
C ARG A 38 -5.14 8.08 11.57
N LEU A 39 -6.22 8.60 11.02
CA LEU A 39 -6.60 10.00 11.21
C LEU A 39 -6.92 10.21 12.69
N THR A 40 -6.06 10.94 13.40
CA THR A 40 -6.25 11.21 14.83
C THR A 40 -7.08 12.49 14.99
N ARG A 41 -7.84 12.59 16.09
CA ARG A 41 -8.64 13.79 16.41
C ARG A 41 -7.77 15.06 16.49
N ASP A 42 -6.52 14.90 16.89
CA ASP A 42 -5.52 15.95 16.94
C ASP A 42 -5.13 16.44 15.53
N ASP A 43 -4.95 15.54 14.55
CA ASP A 43 -4.69 15.89 13.15
C ASP A 43 -5.84 16.74 12.56
N ILE A 44 -7.08 16.34 12.86
CA ILE A 44 -8.28 17.08 12.44
C ILE A 44 -8.27 18.48 13.05
N ARG A 45 -7.98 18.61 14.35
CA ARG A 45 -7.94 19.90 15.04
C ARG A 45 -6.85 20.81 14.48
N GLY A 46 -5.66 20.28 14.22
CA GLY A 46 -4.56 21.02 13.60
C GLY A 46 -4.92 21.53 12.20
N PHE A 47 -5.54 20.67 11.38
CA PHE A 47 -6.02 21.04 10.05
C PHE A 47 -7.05 22.17 10.10
N PHE A 48 -8.06 22.08 10.97
CA PHE A 48 -9.06 23.13 11.11
C PHE A 48 -8.47 24.46 11.59
N ALA A 49 -7.53 24.43 12.54
CA ALA A 49 -6.87 25.64 13.02
C ALA A 49 -6.10 26.35 11.90
N ALA A 50 -5.33 25.60 11.11
CA ALA A 50 -4.61 26.14 9.95
C ALA A 50 -5.57 26.67 8.88
N TYR A 51 -6.64 25.93 8.57
CA TYR A 51 -7.65 26.34 7.60
C TYR A 51 -8.33 27.66 7.98
N ILE A 52 -8.81 27.76 9.23
CA ILE A 52 -9.47 28.98 9.72
C ILE A 52 -8.47 30.14 9.74
N GLY A 53 -7.22 29.92 10.19
CA GLY A 53 -6.19 30.95 10.19
C GLY A 53 -5.93 31.53 8.80
N CYS A 54 -5.70 30.67 7.80
CA CYS A 54 -5.51 31.10 6.41
C CYS A 54 -6.76 31.79 5.84
N PHE A 55 -7.95 31.28 6.14
CA PHE A 55 -9.20 31.86 5.66
C PHE A 55 -9.43 33.28 6.21
N VAL A 56 -9.18 33.47 7.51
CA VAL A 56 -9.27 34.79 8.16
C VAL A 56 -8.23 35.74 7.58
N ALA A 57 -6.99 35.29 7.40
CA ALA A 57 -5.94 36.12 6.80
C ALA A 57 -6.29 36.57 5.37
N ALA A 58 -6.80 35.65 4.54
CA ALA A 58 -7.26 35.98 3.18
C ALA A 58 -8.45 36.93 3.20
N SER A 59 -9.40 36.74 4.13
CA SER A 59 -10.58 37.61 4.26
C SER A 59 -10.20 39.03 4.68
N ILE A 60 -9.23 39.18 5.59
CA ILE A 60 -8.69 40.50 6.00
C ILE A 60 -7.98 41.19 4.84
N PHE A 61 -7.24 40.43 4.02
CA PHE A 61 -6.54 40.99 2.86
C PHE A 61 -7.51 41.50 1.78
N ILE A 62 -8.67 40.84 1.62
CA ILE A 62 -9.63 41.15 0.58
C ILE A 62 -10.66 42.21 0.97
N SER A 63 -10.83 42.44 2.28
CA SER A 63 -11.71 43.48 2.83
C SER A 63 -11.02 44.83 2.92
#